data_AF-A0A0F7WPX3-F1
#
_entry.id   AF-A0A0F7WPX3-F1
#
_cell.length_a   1.000
_cell.length_b   1.000
_cell.length_c   1.000
_cell.angle_alpha   90.00
_cell.angle_beta   90.00
_cell.angle_gamma   90.00
#
_symmetry.space_group_name_H-M   'P 1'
#
loop_
_entity.id
_entity.type
_entity.pdbx_description
1 polymer ?
#
loop_
_entity_poly.entity_id
_entity_poly.type
_entity_poly.pdbx_seq_one_letter_code
_entity_poly.pdbx_strand_id
1 'polypeptide(L)'
;MLRNQVLVYCSEGVSPYYLRHTIRFLKHYSTQEGAFDILRVDGNFLIKNPFWEETTRLLVFPGGADRPYHRVLHGLGTARIFQYVSEGGNFLGICAGAYFGSKMIYFYEPEGAPLQGARDLGFFPGTAKGPAYRGNFSYVSPSGVRVSPQLFSDFGLGYAMFNGGCFFEGSEGYPGVNIESRYDDLPGKPASIVSRIVGKGLAVLSGPHIEYLPHYCRMVEENVQKTREFLQRERTTLDRYCQNLVQRLLQPAFSKADC
;
A
#
# COMPACT_ATOMS: atom_id res chain seq x y z
N MET A 1 20.80 -10.86 12.53
CA MET A 1 21.38 -10.36 11.26
C MET A 1 20.91 -8.92 11.02
N LEU A 2 21.67 -8.12 10.27
CA LEU A 2 21.23 -6.77 9.90
C LEU A 2 20.12 -6.87 8.83
N ARG A 3 18.90 -6.40 9.13
CA ARG A 3 17.81 -6.34 8.14
C ARG A 3 18.07 -5.20 7.16
N ASN A 4 18.77 -5.44 6.05
CA ASN A 4 19.15 -4.38 5.10
C ASN A 4 18.42 -4.43 3.75
N GLN A 5 17.41 -5.29 3.62
CA GLN A 5 16.69 -5.48 2.36
C GLN A 5 15.29 -4.89 2.43
N VAL A 6 14.86 -4.25 1.34
CA VAL A 6 13.46 -3.92 1.07
C VAL A 6 13.00 -4.81 -0.06
N LEU A 7 12.06 -5.70 0.22
CA LEU A 7 11.52 -6.61 -0.79
C LEU A 7 10.27 -6.01 -1.40
N VAL A 8 10.20 -5.98 -2.73
CA VAL A 8 9.04 -5.51 -3.49
C VAL A 8 8.49 -6.67 -4.30
N TYR A 9 7.25 -7.08 -4.02
CA TYR A 9 6.60 -8.15 -4.75
C TYR A 9 6.42 -7.76 -6.23
N CYS A 10 6.79 -8.66 -7.14
CA CYS A 10 6.82 -8.40 -8.59
C CYS A 10 6.32 -9.59 -9.44
N SER A 11 5.39 -10.38 -8.92
CA SER A 11 4.80 -11.51 -9.67
C SER A 11 3.51 -11.12 -10.38
N GLU A 12 2.77 -12.13 -10.83
CA GLU A 12 1.45 -11.97 -11.46
C GLU A 12 0.52 -11.10 -10.60
N GLY A 13 -0.27 -10.27 -11.27
CA GLY A 13 -1.15 -9.27 -10.65
C GLY A 13 -0.48 -7.93 -10.42
N VAL A 14 0.84 -7.82 -10.36
CA VAL A 14 1.51 -6.51 -10.19
C VAL A 14 1.47 -5.73 -11.49
N SER A 15 1.00 -4.48 -11.45
CA SER A 15 1.11 -3.60 -12.60
C SER A 15 2.56 -3.18 -12.81
N PRO A 16 3.14 -3.38 -14.02
CA PRO A 16 4.50 -2.90 -14.30
C PRO A 16 4.65 -1.38 -14.12
N TYR A 17 3.55 -0.63 -14.30
CA TYR A 17 3.52 0.81 -14.06
C TYR A 17 3.69 1.15 -12.58
N TYR A 18 2.87 0.58 -11.71
CA TYR A 18 2.93 0.83 -10.26
C TYR A 18 4.19 0.24 -9.61
N LEU A 19 4.72 -0.87 -10.13
CA LEU A 19 6.01 -1.42 -9.68
C LEU A 19 7.16 -0.43 -9.89
N ARG A 20 7.23 0.21 -11.07
CA ARG A 20 8.27 1.21 -11.35
C ARG A 20 8.15 2.43 -10.43
N HIS A 21 6.92 2.87 -10.16
CA HIS A 21 6.67 3.95 -9.21
C HIS A 21 7.06 3.55 -7.79
N THR A 22 6.68 2.36 -7.33
CA THR A 22 7.06 1.83 -6.00
C THR A 22 8.58 1.81 -5.80
N ILE A 23 9.33 1.30 -6.77
CA ILE A 23 10.80 1.25 -6.65
C ILE A 23 11.41 2.65 -6.61
N ARG A 24 10.91 3.59 -7.42
CA ARG A 24 11.39 4.98 -7.44
C ARG A 24 11.02 5.72 -6.15
N PHE A 25 9.81 5.50 -5.65
CA PHE A 25 9.31 6.00 -4.38
C PHE A 25 10.23 5.56 -3.23
N LEU A 26 10.50 4.26 -3.13
CA LEU A 26 11.40 3.71 -2.11
C LEU A 26 12.79 4.34 -2.20
N LYS A 27 13.39 4.37 -3.40
CA LYS A 27 14.70 5.01 -3.62
C LYS A 27 14.72 6.49 -3.25
N HIS A 28 13.62 7.21 -3.48
CA HIS A 28 13.55 8.65 -3.21
C HIS A 28 13.53 8.92 -1.70
N TYR A 29 12.63 8.26 -0.97
CA TYR A 29 12.41 8.53 0.45
C TYR A 29 13.33 7.73 1.40
N SER A 30 14.00 6.66 0.94
CA SER A 30 14.92 5.89 1.77
C SER A 30 16.32 6.52 1.88
N THR A 31 16.63 7.59 1.13
CA THR A 31 17.99 8.16 1.04
C THR A 31 18.58 8.59 2.38
N GLN A 32 17.74 8.97 3.34
CA GLN A 32 18.18 9.45 4.66
C GLN A 32 18.37 8.32 5.68
N GLU A 33 17.85 7.12 5.41
CA GLU A 33 17.79 6.01 6.38
C GLU A 33 18.90 4.97 6.19
N GLY A 34 19.79 5.18 5.21
CA GLY A 34 20.91 4.29 4.86
C GLY A 34 20.73 3.55 3.54
N ALA A 35 21.78 2.84 3.12
CA ALA A 35 21.78 2.07 1.88
C ALA A 35 21.05 0.73 2.06
N PHE A 36 19.78 0.69 1.68
CA PHE A 36 18.99 -0.54 1.60
C PHE A 36 19.04 -1.16 0.19
N ASP A 37 19.11 -2.48 0.13
CA ASP A 37 18.96 -3.23 -1.11
C ASP A 37 17.47 -3.38 -1.45
N ILE A 38 17.01 -2.66 -2.47
CA ILE A 38 15.64 -2.77 -2.96
C ILE A 38 15.58 -3.91 -3.99
N LEU A 39 15.06 -5.06 -3.56
CA LEU A 39 15.01 -6.28 -4.36
C LEU A 39 13.59 -6.57 -4.83
N ARG A 40 13.47 -7.02 -6.08
CA ARG A 40 12.20 -7.51 -6.63
C ARG A 40 12.11 -9.00 -6.37
N VAL A 41 11.00 -9.46 -5.83
CA VAL A 41 10.79 -10.88 -5.49
C VAL A 41 9.44 -11.37 -6.00
N ASP A 42 9.37 -12.64 -6.36
CA ASP A 42 8.11 -13.29 -6.77
C ASP A 42 7.51 -14.12 -5.62
N GLY A 43 6.36 -14.76 -5.89
CA GLY A 43 5.71 -15.60 -4.89
C GLY A 43 6.52 -16.86 -4.55
N ASN A 44 7.25 -17.43 -5.51
CA ASN A 44 8.10 -18.59 -5.24
C ASN A 44 9.21 -18.25 -4.24
N PHE A 45 9.81 -17.06 -4.35
CA PHE A 45 10.80 -16.59 -3.39
C PHE A 45 10.20 -16.50 -1.98
N LEU A 46 9.05 -15.83 -1.82
CA LEU A 46 8.40 -15.69 -0.51
C LEU A 46 7.94 -17.02 0.10
N ILE A 47 7.63 -18.01 -0.73
CA ILE A 47 7.19 -19.34 -0.28
C ILE A 47 8.37 -20.27 0.04
N LYS A 48 9.43 -20.26 -0.80
CA LYS A 48 10.47 -21.30 -0.79
C LYS A 48 11.81 -20.84 -0.23
N ASN A 49 12.14 -19.54 -0.26
CA ASN A 49 13.39 -19.05 0.31
C ASN A 49 13.31 -19.19 1.84
N PRO A 50 14.24 -19.90 2.52
CA PRO A 50 14.11 -20.17 3.95
C PRO A 50 14.48 -19.00 4.88
N PHE A 51 15.08 -17.91 4.39
CA PHE A 51 15.71 -16.89 5.25
C PHE A 51 15.30 -15.44 4.93
N TRP A 52 14.33 -15.22 4.04
CA TRP A 52 14.01 -13.86 3.59
C TRP A 52 13.48 -12.99 4.74
N GLU A 53 12.76 -13.57 5.70
CA GLU A 53 12.21 -12.87 6.86
C GLU A 53 13.31 -12.23 7.74
N GLU A 54 14.48 -12.88 7.82
CA GLU A 54 15.58 -12.46 8.68
C GLU A 54 16.36 -11.26 8.13
N THR A 55 16.41 -11.12 6.80
CA THR A 55 17.16 -10.07 6.10
C THR A 55 16.29 -8.89 5.68
N THR A 56 14.97 -9.04 5.71
CA THR A 56 14.02 -8.06 5.19
C THR A 56 13.58 -7.04 6.24
N ARG A 57 13.86 -5.77 5.97
CA ARG A 57 13.36 -4.64 6.77
C ARG A 57 11.90 -4.33 6.47
N LEU A 58 11.55 -4.31 5.19
CA LEU A 58 10.23 -3.92 4.71
C LEU A 58 9.84 -4.81 3.52
N LEU A 59 8.62 -5.35 3.57
CA LEU A 59 7.98 -6.04 2.46
C LEU A 59 6.88 -5.15 1.87
N VAL A 60 6.94 -4.92 0.55
CA VAL A 60 6.01 -4.02 -0.15
C VAL A 60 5.22 -4.79 -1.21
N PHE A 61 3.89 -4.63 -1.19
CA PHE A 61 2.96 -5.10 -2.21
C PHE A 61 2.40 -3.90 -3.00
N PRO A 62 2.86 -3.70 -4.25
CA PRO A 62 2.41 -2.60 -5.10
C PRO A 62 0.94 -2.72 -5.56
N GLY A 63 0.48 -1.68 -6.28
CA GLY A 63 -0.79 -1.71 -6.98
C GLY A 63 -0.83 -2.65 -8.19
N GLY A 64 -2.05 -3.06 -8.56
CA GLY A 64 -2.28 -4.10 -9.57
C GLY A 64 -3.64 -4.77 -9.38
N ALA A 65 -3.67 -6.10 -9.42
CA ALA A 65 -4.82 -6.93 -9.11
C ALA A 65 -4.51 -7.87 -7.95
N ASP A 66 -5.40 -7.93 -6.97
CA ASP A 66 -5.22 -8.76 -5.77
C ASP A 66 -5.49 -10.26 -6.02
N ARG A 67 -6.42 -10.64 -6.93
CA ARG A 67 -6.75 -12.05 -7.20
C ARG A 67 -5.52 -12.92 -7.50
N PRO A 68 -4.57 -12.49 -8.36
CA PRO A 68 -3.33 -13.24 -8.58
C PRO A 68 -2.43 -13.32 -7.33
N TYR A 69 -2.37 -12.29 -6.49
CA TYR A 69 -1.60 -12.33 -5.23
C TYR A 69 -2.16 -13.43 -4.32
N HIS A 70 -3.47 -13.41 -4.11
CA HIS A 70 -4.17 -14.40 -3.32
C HIS A 70 -3.98 -15.81 -3.89
N ARG A 71 -4.17 -16.02 -5.20
CA ARG A 71 -4.00 -17.34 -5.82
C ARG A 71 -2.60 -17.92 -5.61
N VAL A 72 -1.56 -17.09 -5.68
CA VAL A 72 -0.17 -17.55 -5.55
C VAL A 72 0.23 -17.76 -4.09
N LEU A 73 -0.16 -16.86 -3.20
CA LEU A 73 0.38 -16.81 -1.83
C LEU A 73 -0.54 -17.40 -0.76
N HIS A 74 -1.83 -17.64 -1.05
CA HIS A 74 -2.78 -18.17 -0.08
C HIS A 74 -2.27 -19.45 0.60
N GLY A 75 -2.50 -19.57 1.90
CA GLY A 75 -1.98 -20.65 2.73
C GLY A 75 -0.55 -20.37 3.20
N LEU A 76 0.45 -21.03 2.60
CA LEU A 76 1.82 -20.98 3.12
C LEU A 76 2.47 -19.60 2.95
N GLY A 77 2.30 -18.94 1.80
CA GLY A 77 2.93 -17.63 1.54
C GLY A 77 2.41 -16.56 2.49
N THR A 78 1.09 -16.48 2.67
CA THR A 78 0.45 -15.55 3.59
C THR A 78 0.75 -15.88 5.05
N ALA A 79 0.82 -17.15 5.45
CA ALA A 79 1.25 -17.54 6.79
C ALA A 79 2.66 -17.04 7.12
N ARG A 80 3.60 -17.19 6.18
CA ARG A 80 4.98 -16.68 6.32
C ARG A 80 5.03 -15.16 6.40
N ILE A 81 4.29 -14.46 5.54
CA ILE A 81 4.19 -12.98 5.58
C ILE A 81 3.61 -12.51 6.92
N PHE A 82 2.56 -13.16 7.41
CA PHE A 82 1.97 -12.81 8.70
C PHE A 82 2.97 -13.03 9.84
N GLN A 83 3.66 -14.18 9.86
CA GLN A 83 4.69 -14.47 10.86
C GLN A 83 5.81 -13.43 10.82
N TYR A 84 6.34 -13.12 9.63
CA TYR A 84 7.33 -12.07 9.40
C TYR A 84 6.95 -10.75 10.06
N VAL A 85 5.73 -10.25 9.81
CA VAL A 85 5.26 -9.00 10.43
C VAL A 85 5.12 -9.16 11.93
N SER A 86 4.51 -10.26 12.40
CA SER A 86 4.34 -10.52 13.83
C SER A 86 5.65 -10.56 14.63
N GLU A 87 6.74 -10.96 13.98
CA GLU A 87 8.09 -11.04 14.53
C GLU A 87 8.91 -9.74 14.34
N GLY A 88 8.26 -8.65 13.92
CA GLY A 88 8.86 -7.32 13.85
C GLY A 88 9.20 -6.86 12.44
N GLY A 89 8.81 -7.60 11.42
CA GLY A 89 8.88 -7.16 10.03
C GLY A 89 7.86 -6.05 9.74
N ASN A 90 8.13 -5.21 8.74
CA ASN A 90 7.19 -4.16 8.35
C ASN A 90 6.57 -4.46 6.97
N PHE A 91 5.31 -4.10 6.81
CA PHE A 91 4.53 -4.35 5.59
C PHE A 91 3.91 -3.07 5.05
N LEU A 92 4.01 -2.85 3.74
CA LEU A 92 3.31 -1.79 3.02
C LEU A 92 2.50 -2.38 1.86
N GLY A 93 1.18 -2.29 1.94
CA GLY A 93 0.27 -2.67 0.85
C GLY A 93 -0.36 -1.45 0.21
N ILE A 94 -0.27 -1.31 -1.11
CA ILE A 94 -0.81 -0.16 -1.85
C ILE A 94 -1.82 -0.63 -2.89
N CYS A 95 -3.01 -0.03 -2.92
CA CYS A 95 -4.10 -0.37 -3.84
C CYS A 95 -4.41 -1.87 -3.76
N ALA A 96 -4.04 -2.68 -4.76
CA ALA A 96 -4.13 -4.15 -4.71
C ALA A 96 -3.46 -4.76 -3.47
N GLY A 97 -2.29 -4.24 -3.07
CA GLY A 97 -1.62 -4.67 -1.84
C GLY A 97 -2.43 -4.35 -0.57
N ALA A 98 -3.23 -3.29 -0.57
CA ALA A 98 -4.11 -2.95 0.56
C ALA A 98 -5.32 -3.90 0.65
N TYR A 99 -5.90 -4.29 -0.49
CA TYR A 99 -6.91 -5.35 -0.54
C TYR A 99 -6.33 -6.68 -0.03
N PHE A 100 -5.15 -7.06 -0.51
CA PHE A 100 -4.47 -8.31 -0.11
C PHE A 100 -4.13 -8.36 1.38
N GLY A 101 -3.71 -7.23 1.96
CA GLY A 101 -3.40 -7.10 3.38
C GLY A 101 -4.60 -7.03 4.31
N SER A 102 -5.82 -6.92 3.79
CA SER A 102 -7.05 -6.85 4.61
C SER A 102 -7.59 -8.25 4.95
N LYS A 103 -8.62 -8.34 5.78
CA LYS A 103 -9.26 -9.63 6.12
C LYS A 103 -10.32 -10.01 5.09
N MET A 104 -11.05 -9.01 4.62
CA MET A 104 -12.09 -9.15 3.59
C MET A 104 -11.87 -8.12 2.50
N ILE A 105 -12.23 -8.48 1.28
CA ILE A 105 -12.31 -7.54 0.16
C ILE A 105 -13.73 -7.46 -0.36
N TYR A 106 -14.10 -6.27 -0.83
CA TYR A 106 -15.28 -6.04 -1.63
C TYR A 106 -14.89 -5.10 -2.77
N PHE A 107 -14.88 -5.61 -4.00
CA PHE A 107 -14.50 -4.86 -5.18
C PHE A 107 -15.68 -4.75 -6.15
N TYR A 108 -16.10 -3.52 -6.46
CA TYR A 108 -17.09 -3.26 -7.50
C TYR A 108 -16.43 -3.42 -8.86
N GLU A 109 -16.67 -4.57 -9.48
CA GLU A 109 -16.22 -4.85 -10.84
C GLU A 109 -16.87 -3.87 -11.82
N PRO A 110 -16.12 -3.32 -12.80
CA PRO A 110 -16.69 -2.44 -13.82
C PRO A 110 -17.81 -3.12 -14.62
N GLU A 111 -17.63 -4.42 -14.89
CA GLU A 111 -18.63 -5.27 -15.51
C GLU A 111 -18.98 -6.44 -14.58
N GLY A 112 -20.25 -6.52 -14.17
CA GLY A 112 -20.81 -7.69 -13.49
C GLY A 112 -20.92 -7.56 -11.97
N ALA A 113 -20.92 -8.72 -11.31
CA ALA A 113 -21.14 -8.79 -9.88
C ALA A 113 -19.89 -8.34 -9.09
N PRO A 114 -20.07 -7.71 -7.92
CA PRO A 114 -18.94 -7.36 -7.07
C PRO A 114 -18.12 -8.59 -6.66
N LEU A 115 -16.81 -8.49 -6.78
CA LEU A 115 -15.87 -9.47 -6.26
C LEU A 115 -15.80 -9.36 -4.73
N GLN A 116 -16.06 -10.46 -4.04
CA GLN A 116 -15.98 -10.53 -2.58
C GLN A 116 -15.15 -11.75 -2.18
N GLY A 117 -14.37 -11.64 -1.12
CA GLY A 117 -13.62 -12.78 -0.62
C GLY A 117 -12.78 -12.50 0.61
N ALA A 118 -12.51 -13.57 1.35
CA ALA A 118 -11.60 -13.54 2.48
C ALA A 118 -10.13 -13.51 2.02
N ARG A 119 -9.29 -12.89 2.83
CA ARG A 119 -7.83 -12.86 2.68
C ARG A 119 -7.20 -13.29 4.00
N ASP A 120 -6.04 -13.93 3.92
CA ASP A 120 -5.44 -14.58 5.09
C ASP A 120 -4.73 -13.59 6.02
N LEU A 121 -4.17 -12.50 5.45
CA LEU A 121 -3.29 -11.59 6.18
C LEU A 121 -4.02 -10.85 7.29
N GLY A 122 -5.17 -10.24 7.00
CA GLY A 122 -6.00 -9.61 8.01
C GLY A 122 -5.32 -8.50 8.82
N PHE A 123 -4.32 -7.82 8.24
CA PHE A 123 -3.64 -6.69 8.88
C PHE A 123 -4.65 -5.57 9.15
N PHE A 124 -5.53 -5.28 8.19
CA PHE A 124 -6.82 -4.66 8.52
C PHE A 124 -7.86 -5.76 8.80
N PRO A 125 -8.43 -5.84 10.00
CA PRO A 125 -9.36 -6.92 10.38
C PRO A 125 -10.74 -6.83 9.70
N GLY A 126 -11.07 -5.69 9.08
CA GLY A 126 -12.34 -5.48 8.40
C GLY A 126 -12.28 -5.67 6.88
N THR A 127 -13.21 -5.00 6.20
CA THR A 127 -13.37 -5.05 4.74
C THR A 127 -12.66 -3.87 4.06
N ALA A 128 -11.71 -4.16 3.18
CA ALA A 128 -11.25 -3.20 2.18
C ALA A 128 -12.25 -3.16 1.02
N LYS A 129 -12.94 -2.03 0.87
CA LYS A 129 -14.02 -1.86 -0.09
C LYS A 129 -13.65 -0.84 -1.14
N GLY A 130 -13.83 -1.16 -2.41
CA GLY A 130 -13.59 -0.20 -3.47
C GLY A 130 -14.00 -0.69 -4.86
N PRO A 131 -13.67 0.04 -5.94
CA PRO A 131 -12.97 1.32 -5.92
C PRO A 131 -13.71 2.36 -5.06
N ALA A 132 -12.97 3.14 -4.26
CA ALA A 132 -13.56 4.17 -3.39
C ALA A 132 -14.37 5.20 -4.21
N TYR A 133 -13.85 5.60 -5.36
CA TYR A 133 -14.57 6.39 -6.37
C TYR A 133 -15.21 5.46 -7.41
N ARG A 134 -16.53 5.57 -7.60
CA ARG A 134 -17.29 4.71 -8.52
C ARG A 134 -17.28 5.18 -9.97
N GLY A 135 -17.57 4.26 -10.89
CA GLY A 135 -18.02 4.55 -12.25
C GLY A 135 -16.93 4.61 -13.33
N ASN A 136 -15.66 4.83 -12.97
CA ASN A 136 -14.62 5.14 -13.98
C ASN A 136 -13.42 4.17 -13.98
N PHE A 137 -13.42 3.13 -13.15
CA PHE A 137 -12.28 2.21 -13.12
C PHE A 137 -12.27 1.29 -14.35
N SER A 138 -11.08 1.01 -14.89
CA SER A 138 -10.85 0.07 -15.97
C SER A 138 -9.58 -0.73 -15.73
N TYR A 139 -9.61 -2.02 -16.04
CA TYR A 139 -8.42 -2.88 -16.00
C TYR A 139 -7.45 -2.63 -17.16
N VAL A 140 -7.92 -2.00 -18.24
CA VAL A 140 -7.16 -1.88 -19.51
C VAL A 140 -6.83 -0.44 -19.88
N SER A 141 -7.37 0.54 -19.15
CA SER A 141 -7.11 1.96 -19.39
C SER A 141 -6.99 2.77 -18.09
N PRO A 142 -6.32 3.93 -18.09
CA PRO A 142 -6.20 4.79 -16.91
C PRO A 142 -7.43 5.69 -16.69
N SER A 143 -8.61 5.30 -17.18
CA SER A 143 -9.84 6.09 -17.06
C SER A 143 -10.23 6.42 -15.61
N GLY A 144 -9.80 5.57 -14.66
CA GLY A 144 -10.02 5.77 -13.24
C GLY A 144 -9.02 6.71 -12.56
N VAL A 145 -7.97 7.16 -13.26
CA VAL A 145 -6.96 8.06 -12.70
C VAL A 145 -7.57 9.42 -12.39
N ARG A 146 -7.41 9.85 -11.13
CA ARG A 146 -7.81 11.17 -10.65
C ARG A 146 -6.96 11.64 -9.48
N VAL A 147 -7.08 12.94 -9.20
CA VAL A 147 -6.67 13.53 -7.91
C VAL A 147 -7.65 13.07 -6.84
N SER A 148 -7.14 12.65 -5.70
CA SER A 148 -7.92 12.31 -4.53
C SER A 148 -7.50 13.18 -3.34
N PRO A 149 -8.39 14.05 -2.83
CA PRO A 149 -8.18 14.79 -1.59
C PRO A 149 -8.07 13.84 -0.38
N GLN A 150 -7.05 14.06 0.44
CA GLN A 150 -6.70 13.21 1.57
C GLN A 150 -6.51 14.07 2.81
N LEU A 151 -7.26 13.77 3.88
CA LEU A 151 -7.03 14.37 5.19
C LEU A 151 -6.06 13.47 5.97
N PHE A 152 -4.76 13.75 5.86
CA PHE A 152 -3.72 13.01 6.56
C PHE A 152 -3.67 13.42 8.03
N SER A 153 -3.76 12.45 8.94
CA SER A 153 -3.58 12.67 10.38
C SER A 153 -2.23 13.32 10.64
N ASP A 154 -2.17 14.37 11.46
CA ASP A 154 -0.97 15.16 11.79
C ASP A 154 -0.33 16.00 10.67
N PHE A 155 -0.72 15.78 9.40
CA PHE A 155 -0.19 16.53 8.25
C PHE A 155 -1.21 17.48 7.60
N GLY A 156 -2.51 17.26 7.83
CA GLY A 156 -3.59 18.06 7.28
C GLY A 156 -4.00 17.65 5.87
N LEU A 157 -4.64 18.56 5.14
CA LEU A 157 -5.12 18.31 3.78
C LEU A 157 -3.94 18.16 2.80
N GLY A 158 -3.98 17.08 2.04
CA GLY A 158 -3.07 16.79 0.93
C GLY A 158 -3.80 16.07 -0.20
N TYR A 159 -3.04 15.61 -1.19
CA TYR A 159 -3.60 14.96 -2.37
C TYR A 159 -2.74 13.81 -2.81
N ALA A 160 -3.38 12.71 -3.23
CA ALA A 160 -2.71 11.55 -3.79
C ALA A 160 -3.36 11.14 -5.11
N MET A 161 -2.65 10.36 -5.92
CA MET A 161 -3.23 9.76 -7.12
C MET A 161 -4.14 8.61 -6.71
N PHE A 162 -5.32 8.53 -7.31
CA PHE A 162 -6.22 7.39 -7.14
C PHE A 162 -6.45 6.69 -8.47
N ASN A 163 -6.43 5.35 -8.44
CA ASN A 163 -6.96 4.50 -9.50
C ASN A 163 -7.31 3.11 -8.92
N GLY A 164 -8.60 2.81 -8.71
CA GLY A 164 -9.05 1.48 -8.26
C GLY A 164 -8.87 1.15 -6.77
N GLY A 165 -8.27 2.04 -5.98
CA GLY A 165 -8.00 1.85 -4.55
C GLY A 165 -9.23 1.65 -3.66
N CYS A 166 -9.03 1.08 -2.47
CA CYS A 166 -10.08 0.87 -1.46
C CYS A 166 -10.21 2.03 -0.47
N PHE A 167 -11.32 2.02 0.27
CA PHE A 167 -11.39 2.54 1.63
C PHE A 167 -11.55 1.38 2.61
N PHE A 168 -11.27 1.63 3.89
CA PHE A 168 -11.37 0.65 4.96
C PHE A 168 -12.69 0.84 5.72
N GLU A 169 -13.61 -0.13 5.59
CA GLU A 169 -14.98 0.00 6.10
C GLU A 169 -15.03 -0.21 7.63
N GLY A 170 -15.63 0.75 8.34
CA GLY A 170 -15.85 0.68 9.79
C GLY A 170 -14.56 0.69 10.62
N SER A 171 -13.50 1.35 10.14
CA SER A 171 -12.20 1.37 10.81
C SER A 171 -12.25 1.79 12.29
N GLU A 172 -13.18 2.68 12.64
CA GLU A 172 -13.40 3.15 14.01
C GLU A 172 -13.81 2.01 14.98
N GLY A 173 -14.40 0.94 14.46
CA GLY A 173 -14.86 -0.21 15.25
C GLY A 173 -13.77 -1.24 15.55
N TYR A 174 -12.53 -1.07 15.08
CA TYR A 174 -11.47 -2.05 15.24
C TYR A 174 -10.35 -1.55 16.16
N PRO A 175 -10.27 -2.03 17.41
CA PRO A 175 -9.21 -1.67 18.33
C PRO A 175 -7.81 -1.95 17.75
N GLY A 176 -6.89 -1.00 17.94
CA GLY A 176 -5.51 -1.10 17.46
C GLY A 176 -5.30 -0.75 15.98
N VAL A 177 -6.37 -0.49 15.22
CA VAL A 177 -6.26 0.14 13.89
C VAL A 177 -6.11 1.64 14.08
N ASN A 178 -5.05 2.21 13.52
CA ASN A 178 -4.84 3.64 13.42
C ASN A 178 -5.26 4.13 12.03
N ILE A 179 -6.00 5.24 11.97
CA ILE A 179 -6.41 5.86 10.72
C ILE A 179 -5.38 6.94 10.38
N GLU A 180 -4.57 6.70 9.35
CA GLU A 180 -3.51 7.63 8.93
C GLU A 180 -4.02 8.68 7.94
N SER A 181 -5.09 8.37 7.20
CA SER A 181 -5.71 9.31 6.28
C SER A 181 -7.16 8.95 5.97
N ARG A 182 -7.94 9.95 5.52
CA ARG A 182 -9.33 9.82 5.06
C ARG A 182 -9.51 10.44 3.68
N TYR A 183 -10.42 9.88 2.88
CA TYR A 183 -10.90 10.53 1.66
C TYR A 183 -11.73 11.77 2.03
N ASP A 184 -11.20 12.97 1.81
CA ASP A 184 -11.81 14.21 2.32
C ASP A 184 -13.09 14.60 1.57
N ASP A 185 -13.22 14.18 0.31
CA ASP A 185 -14.30 14.53 -0.60
C ASP A 185 -15.40 13.45 -0.73
N LEU A 186 -15.27 12.32 -0.04
CA LEU A 186 -16.28 11.26 -0.05
C LEU A 186 -17.24 11.38 1.14
N PRO A 187 -18.53 10.99 0.96
CA PRO A 187 -19.50 10.97 2.06
C PRO A 187 -19.01 10.17 3.26
N GLY A 188 -19.08 10.75 4.46
CA GLY A 188 -18.61 10.12 5.70
C GLY A 188 -17.09 10.07 5.86
N LYS A 189 -16.32 10.63 4.92
CA LYS A 189 -14.85 10.69 4.93
C LYS A 189 -14.19 9.38 5.39
N PRO A 190 -14.44 8.26 4.67
CA PRO A 190 -13.98 6.95 5.09
C PRO A 190 -12.44 6.88 5.11
N ALA A 191 -11.90 6.01 5.95
CA ALA A 191 -10.46 5.79 6.07
C ALA A 191 -9.87 5.33 4.71
N SER A 192 -8.89 6.07 4.22
CA SER A 192 -8.19 5.81 2.96
C SER A 192 -6.84 5.15 3.16
N ILE A 193 -6.23 5.36 4.33
CA ILE A 193 -4.97 4.73 4.75
C ILE A 193 -5.11 4.34 6.22
N VAL A 194 -4.76 3.10 6.53
CA VAL A 194 -4.75 2.58 7.91
C VAL A 194 -3.40 1.94 8.22
N SER A 195 -3.06 1.93 9.49
CA SER A 195 -1.96 1.15 10.01
C SER A 195 -2.33 0.37 11.25
N ARG A 196 -1.59 -0.70 11.52
CA ARG A 196 -1.81 -1.55 12.68
C ARG A 196 -0.51 -2.20 13.11
N ILE A 197 -0.28 -2.20 14.41
CA ILE A 197 0.77 -3.02 15.02
C ILE A 197 0.28 -4.47 15.09
N VAL A 198 1.04 -5.38 14.50
CA VAL A 198 0.77 -6.82 14.49
C VAL A 198 1.96 -7.50 15.12
N GLY A 199 1.78 -8.06 16.32
CA GLY A 199 2.89 -8.54 17.14
C GLY A 199 3.89 -7.41 17.40
N LYS A 200 5.10 -7.54 16.85
CA LYS A 200 6.19 -6.56 16.99
C LYS A 200 6.36 -5.67 15.76
N GLY A 201 5.63 -5.93 14.67
CA GLY A 201 5.80 -5.24 13.39
C GLY A 201 4.67 -4.28 13.05
N LEU A 202 4.91 -3.44 12.05
CA LEU A 202 3.96 -2.46 11.55
C LEU A 202 3.46 -2.84 10.16
N ALA A 203 2.14 -2.94 10.01
CA ALA A 203 1.50 -3.04 8.71
C ALA A 203 0.78 -1.73 8.37
N VAL A 204 1.05 -1.19 7.18
CA VAL A 204 0.39 -0.01 6.62
C VAL A 204 -0.28 -0.38 5.31
N LEU A 205 -1.56 -0.04 5.16
CA LEU A 205 -2.35 -0.31 3.97
C LEU A 205 -2.89 1.00 3.41
N SER A 206 -2.61 1.29 2.15
CA SER A 206 -3.00 2.50 1.45
C SER A 206 -3.95 2.20 0.29
N GLY A 207 -5.16 2.75 0.35
CA GLY A 207 -6.08 2.81 -0.77
C GLY A 207 -5.52 3.62 -1.95
N PRO A 208 -5.15 4.90 -1.77
CA PRO A 208 -4.57 5.71 -2.84
C PRO A 208 -3.12 5.29 -3.16
N HIS A 209 -2.65 5.70 -4.33
CA HIS A 209 -1.28 5.48 -4.80
C HIS A 209 -0.33 6.57 -4.30
N ILE A 210 0.08 6.44 -3.04
CA ILE A 210 1.06 7.34 -2.39
C ILE A 210 2.47 7.24 -3.00
N GLU A 211 2.76 6.15 -3.71
CA GLU A 211 4.01 5.91 -4.44
C GLU A 211 4.09 6.62 -5.79
N TYR A 212 2.99 7.24 -6.23
CA TYR A 212 2.95 7.95 -7.50
C TYR A 212 3.86 9.19 -7.46
N LEU A 213 4.74 9.28 -8.45
CA LEU A 213 5.69 10.38 -8.61
C LEU A 213 5.38 11.09 -9.93
N PRO A 214 4.75 12.28 -9.92
CA PRO A 214 4.21 12.89 -11.13
C PRO A 214 5.25 13.08 -12.25
N HIS A 215 6.48 13.49 -11.91
CA HIS A 215 7.59 13.68 -12.85
C HIS A 215 8.00 12.43 -13.65
N TYR A 216 7.64 11.23 -13.19
CA TYR A 216 7.94 9.98 -13.88
C TYR A 216 6.80 9.46 -14.76
N CYS A 217 5.64 10.11 -14.73
CA CYS A 217 4.49 9.71 -15.54
C CYS A 217 4.58 10.28 -16.96
N ARG A 218 4.56 9.38 -17.96
CA ARG A 218 4.63 9.70 -19.39
C ARG A 218 3.31 9.46 -20.14
N MET A 219 2.26 9.08 -19.42
CA MET A 219 0.93 8.86 -19.98
C MET A 219 0.37 10.18 -20.53
N VAL A 220 -0.42 10.08 -21.59
CA VAL A 220 -0.85 11.22 -22.42
C VAL A 220 -2.35 11.48 -22.34
N GLU A 221 -3.09 10.57 -21.71
CA GLU A 221 -4.53 10.68 -21.49
C GLU A 221 -4.83 11.93 -20.65
N GLU A 222 -5.83 12.70 -21.08
CA GLU A 222 -6.12 14.03 -20.54
C GLU A 222 -6.34 14.04 -19.01
N ASN A 223 -7.10 13.07 -18.49
CA ASN A 223 -7.34 12.92 -17.06
C ASN A 223 -6.04 12.66 -16.29
N VAL A 224 -5.12 11.90 -16.87
CA VAL A 224 -3.81 11.59 -16.27
C VAL A 224 -2.90 12.83 -16.29
N GLN A 225 -2.88 13.59 -17.40
CA GLN A 225 -2.10 14.82 -17.49
C GLN A 225 -2.55 15.86 -16.45
N LYS A 226 -3.86 16.11 -16.38
CA LYS A 226 -4.47 17.01 -15.38
C LYS A 226 -4.13 16.56 -13.95
N THR A 227 -4.26 15.26 -13.67
CA THR A 227 -3.92 14.68 -12.36
C THR A 227 -2.44 14.88 -12.03
N ARG A 228 -1.55 14.58 -12.98
CA ARG A 228 -0.10 14.74 -12.83
C ARG A 228 0.29 16.18 -12.52
N GLU A 229 -0.21 17.13 -13.30
CA GLU A 229 0.11 18.56 -13.15
C GLU A 229 -0.40 19.12 -11.81
N PHE A 230 -1.62 18.73 -11.41
CA PHE A 230 -2.17 19.12 -10.12
C PHE A 230 -1.32 18.56 -8.96
N LEU A 231 -1.09 17.24 -8.94
CA LEU A 231 -0.34 16.59 -7.86
C LEU A 231 1.11 17.09 -7.79
N GLN A 232 1.68 17.50 -8.92
CA GLN A 232 3.01 18.09 -8.93
C GLN A 232 3.06 19.43 -8.18
N ARG A 233 2.02 20.25 -8.30
CA ARG A 233 1.91 21.54 -7.60
C ARG A 233 1.58 21.36 -6.12
N GLU A 234 0.70 20.41 -5.79
CA GLU A 234 0.16 20.21 -4.43
C GLU A 234 0.87 19.09 -3.64
N ARG A 235 2.15 18.83 -3.93
CA ARG A 235 2.90 17.66 -3.40
C ARG A 235 3.29 17.76 -1.92
N THR A 236 3.34 18.96 -1.34
CA THR A 236 4.00 19.22 -0.05
C THR A 236 3.47 18.36 1.09
N THR A 237 2.16 18.25 1.28
CA THR A 237 1.59 17.44 2.37
C THR A 237 1.87 15.95 2.17
N LEU A 238 1.70 15.46 0.94
CA LEU A 238 1.97 14.06 0.62
C LEU A 238 3.45 13.72 0.82
N ASP A 239 4.38 14.59 0.40
CA ASP A 239 5.81 14.40 0.60
C ASP A 239 6.17 14.27 2.08
N ARG A 240 5.61 15.14 2.94
CA ARG A 240 5.84 15.09 4.39
C ARG A 240 5.31 13.79 4.99
N TYR A 241 4.11 13.38 4.61
CA TYR A 241 3.53 12.11 5.03
C TYR A 241 4.39 10.92 4.57
N CYS A 242 4.77 10.87 3.30
CA CYS A 242 5.57 9.80 2.72
C CYS A 242 6.98 9.70 3.32
N GLN A 243 7.62 10.84 3.59
CA GLN A 243 8.91 10.88 4.27
C GLN A 243 8.80 10.28 5.68
N ASN A 244 7.79 10.69 6.45
CA ASN A 244 7.53 10.12 7.78
C ASN A 244 7.20 8.61 7.70
N LEU A 245 6.34 8.21 6.76
CA LEU A 245 5.96 6.81 6.57
C LEU A 245 7.17 5.91 6.28
N VAL A 246 8.00 6.30 5.31
CA VAL A 246 9.18 5.50 4.93
C VAL A 246 10.20 5.45 6.07
N GLN A 247 10.40 6.56 6.78
CA GLN A 247 11.21 6.59 7.99
C GLN A 247 10.70 5.58 9.03
N ARG A 248 9.40 5.61 9.38
CA ARG A 248 8.80 4.65 10.32
C ARG A 248 8.94 3.19 9.87
N LEU A 249 8.73 2.91 8.58
CA LEU A 249 8.80 1.56 8.03
C LEU A 249 10.24 1.02 7.91
N LEU A 250 11.23 1.90 7.84
CA LEU A 250 12.64 1.51 7.72
C LEU A 250 13.40 1.60 9.03
N GLN A 251 12.90 2.27 10.06
CA GLN A 251 13.53 2.25 11.38
C GLN A 251 13.40 0.88 12.07
N PRO A 252 14.41 0.44 12.83
CA PRO A 252 14.29 -0.74 13.68
C PRO A 252 13.15 -0.54 14.68
N ALA A 253 12.27 -1.52 14.85
CA ALA A 253 11.25 -1.48 15.89
C ALA A 253 11.92 -1.34 17.26
N PHE A 254 11.72 -0.19 17.92
CA PHE A 254 12.15 0.16 19.28
C PHE A 254 13.48 -0.45 19.73
N SER A 255 14.58 0.29 19.61
CA SER A 255 15.70 0.09 20.54
C SER A 255 15.17 0.34 21.94
N LYS A 256 15.33 -0.62 22.86
CA LYS A 256 15.17 -0.45 24.31
C LYS A 256 16.16 0.62 24.83
N ALA A 257 15.91 1.87 24.53
CA ALA A 257 16.65 3.02 25.01
C ALA A 257 15.64 4.10 25.42
N ASP A 258 14.70 3.70 26.26
CA ASP A 258 13.88 4.54 27.14
C ASP A 258 13.33 3.58 28.22
N CYS A 259 14.23 3.13 29.09
CA CYS A 259 13.89 2.62 30.43
C CYS A 259 14.08 3.77 31.41
#